data_AF-A0A174RTH4-F1
#
_entry.id   AF-A0A174RTH4-F1
#
_cell.length_a   1.000
_cell.length_b   1.000
_cell.length_c   1.000
_cell.angle_alpha   90.00
_cell.angle_beta   90.00
_cell.angle_gamma   90.00
#
_symmetry.space_group_name_H-M   'P 1'
#
loop_
_entity.id
_entity.type
_entity.pdbx_description
1 polymer ?
#
loop_
_entity_poly.entity_id
_entity_poly.type
_entity_poly.pdbx_seq_one_letter_code
_entity_poly.pdbx_strand_id
1 'polypeptide(L)'
;MHEQTFDECRDNEKICFECMEGSVTVPSKPKKPCAYPGCPALVTGRYCAEHAKKVNSDYEKYGRDKNAKRRYDRAWKRIRDKYAAGHPFCEKCYERGVLAPVEEIHHKLPLSEGGTHDRSNLIALCKSCHSQIHAKRGDRWHDR
;
A
#
# COMPACT_ATOMS: atom_id res chain seq x y z
N MET A 1 -2.87 57.27 13.86
CA MET A 1 -1.73 57.19 12.93
C MET A 1 -0.63 56.42 13.67
N HIS A 2 -0.38 55.13 13.47
CA HIS A 2 -0.47 54.29 12.28
C HIS A 2 -0.90 52.88 12.71
N GLU A 3 -2.00 52.37 12.13
CA GLU A 3 -2.23 50.93 11.98
C GLU A 3 -1.23 50.43 10.93
N GLN A 4 -0.43 49.42 11.28
CA GLN A 4 0.37 48.68 10.31
C GLN A 4 -0.08 47.22 10.31
N THR A 5 -1.11 47.04 9.48
CA THR A 5 -1.48 45.90 8.63
C THR A 5 -0.66 44.61 8.73
N PHE A 6 -1.40 43.54 9.05
CA PHE A 6 -1.03 42.14 9.10
C PHE A 6 -0.97 41.54 7.68
N ASP A 7 -0.09 42.01 6.78
CA ASP A 7 -0.19 41.61 5.37
C ASP A 7 1.11 41.62 4.53
N GLU A 8 2.26 41.28 5.10
CA GLU A 8 3.50 41.12 4.30
C GLU A 8 4.31 39.87 4.70
N CYS A 9 3.66 38.70 4.67
CA CYS A 9 4.33 37.39 4.67
C CYS A 9 3.96 36.57 3.43
N ARG A 10 3.83 37.24 2.28
CA ARG A 10 3.83 36.62 0.96
C ARG A 10 5.07 37.16 0.25
N ASP A 11 5.85 36.27 -0.34
CA ASP A 11 7.01 36.59 -1.18
C ASP A 11 8.37 36.73 -0.47
N ASN A 12 8.81 35.68 0.22
CA ASN A 12 10.21 35.29 0.12
C ASN A 12 10.43 33.81 0.49
N GLU A 13 11.02 33.06 -0.43
CA GLU A 13 11.30 31.62 -0.38
C GLU A 13 12.48 31.27 0.55
N LYS A 14 12.53 31.94 1.71
CA LYS A 14 13.48 31.67 2.79
C LYS A 14 12.67 31.48 4.06
N ILE A 15 12.08 30.30 4.15
CA ILE A 15 11.54 29.75 5.39
C ILE A 15 12.59 29.94 6.47
N CYS A 16 12.25 30.76 7.46
CA CYS A 16 12.99 30.99 8.68
C CYS A 16 13.36 29.63 9.31
N PHE A 17 14.62 29.22 9.11
CA PHE A 17 15.18 27.96 9.60
C PHE A 17 15.64 28.08 11.07
N GLU A 18 15.60 29.28 11.66
CA GLU A 18 16.00 29.53 13.03
C GLU A 18 14.78 29.70 13.93
N CYS A 19 14.27 28.57 14.47
CA CYS A 19 13.54 28.47 15.75
C CYS A 19 13.00 27.03 16.01
N MET A 20 13.76 25.97 15.70
CA MET A 20 13.37 24.59 16.07
C MET A 20 14.54 23.76 16.65
N GLU A 21 15.19 24.28 17.69
CA GLU A 21 15.99 23.43 18.61
C GLU A 21 15.15 22.96 19.80
N GLY A 22 14.02 22.31 19.49
CA GLY A 22 13.18 21.64 20.47
C GLY A 22 13.05 20.16 20.09
N SER A 23 13.95 19.32 20.59
CA SER A 23 13.82 17.87 20.42
C SER A 23 12.56 17.38 21.13
N VAL A 24 11.47 17.17 20.38
CA VAL A 24 10.27 16.53 20.91
C VAL A 24 10.59 15.06 21.20
N THR A 25 11.00 14.75 22.44
CA THR A 25 11.21 13.38 22.90
C THR A 25 9.85 12.72 23.11
N VAL A 26 9.35 12.01 22.10
CA VAL A 26 8.16 11.18 22.26
C VAL A 26 8.49 9.93 23.08
N PRO A 27 7.65 9.53 24.06
CA PRO A 27 7.89 8.33 24.83
C PRO A 27 7.91 7.10 23.90
N SER A 28 9.06 6.41 23.88
CA SER A 28 9.23 5.22 23.05
C SER A 28 8.65 3.98 23.73
N LYS A 29 8.12 3.06 22.93
CA LYS A 29 7.60 1.79 23.43
C LYS A 29 8.72 1.00 24.12
N PRO A 30 8.52 0.46 25.34
CA PRO A 30 9.53 -0.32 26.03
C PRO A 30 9.95 -1.53 25.19
N LYS A 31 11.23 -1.89 25.26
CA LYS A 31 11.74 -3.10 24.60
C LYS A 31 11.10 -4.32 25.27
N LYS A 32 10.66 -5.27 24.46
CA LYS A 32 10.03 -6.52 24.90
C LYS A 32 10.90 -7.71 24.49
N PRO A 33 10.82 -8.86 25.17
CA PRO A 33 11.56 -10.05 24.76
C PRO A 33 11.14 -10.48 23.35
N CYS A 34 12.10 -11.07 22.63
CA CYS A 34 11.87 -11.69 21.34
C CYS A 34 10.80 -12.78 21.46
N ALA A 35 9.82 -12.79 20.55
CA ALA A 35 8.75 -13.79 20.55
C ALA A 35 9.20 -15.19 20.07
N TYR A 36 10.49 -15.40 19.79
CA TYR A 36 11.02 -16.72 19.43
C TYR A 36 11.27 -17.55 20.71
N PRO A 37 10.83 -18.82 20.78
CA PRO A 37 10.98 -19.64 21.98
C PRO A 37 12.43 -19.68 22.47
N GLY A 38 12.65 -19.33 23.75
CA GLY A 38 13.96 -19.38 24.39
C GLY A 38 14.95 -18.25 24.05
N CYS A 39 14.54 -17.22 23.31
CA CYS A 39 15.43 -16.10 22.97
C CYS A 39 15.37 -14.99 24.04
N PRO A 40 16.49 -14.65 24.72
CA PRO A 40 16.52 -13.61 25.75
C PRO A 40 16.62 -12.17 25.18
N ALA A 41 16.74 -12.00 23.86
CA ALA A 41 17.00 -10.70 23.25
C ALA A 41 15.82 -9.72 23.40
N LEU A 42 16.11 -8.48 23.80
CA LEU A 42 15.13 -7.40 23.92
C LEU A 42 15.01 -6.62 22.60
N VAL A 43 13.79 -6.49 22.09
CA VAL A 43 13.47 -5.93 20.78
C VAL A 43 12.33 -4.91 20.85
N THR A 44 12.32 -3.97 19.91
CA THR A 44 11.18 -3.05 19.70
C THR A 44 10.07 -3.68 18.85
N GLY A 45 10.45 -4.60 17.94
CA GLY A 45 9.57 -5.35 17.06
C GLY A 45 9.05 -6.67 17.66
N ARG A 46 8.72 -7.65 16.81
CA ARG A 46 8.29 -9.00 17.23
C ARG A 46 9.45 -9.95 17.47
N TYR A 47 10.48 -9.87 16.64
CA TYR A 47 11.65 -10.75 16.66
C TYR A 47 12.95 -9.94 16.66
N CYS A 48 14.06 -10.56 17.09
CA CYS A 48 15.39 -9.98 16.88
C CYS A 48 15.79 -10.14 15.41
N ALA A 49 16.86 -9.47 14.97
CA ALA A 49 17.30 -9.51 13.57
C ALA A 49 17.51 -10.96 13.07
N GLU A 50 18.10 -11.82 13.89
CA GLU A 50 18.33 -13.22 13.55
C GLU A 50 17.04 -14.01 13.39
N HIS A 51 16.13 -13.92 14.36
CA HIS A 51 14.86 -14.64 14.31
C HIS A 51 13.90 -14.06 13.28
N ALA A 52 13.95 -12.77 12.99
CA ALA A 52 13.22 -12.17 11.87
C ALA A 52 13.68 -12.78 10.54
N LYS A 53 15.00 -12.91 10.33
CA LYS A 53 15.56 -13.56 9.14
C LYS A 53 15.18 -15.03 9.04
N LYS A 54 15.26 -15.78 10.15
CA LYS A 54 14.88 -17.20 10.22
C LYS A 54 13.41 -17.41 9.88
N VAL A 55 12.50 -16.71 10.59
CA VAL A 55 11.05 -16.81 10.37
C VAL A 55 10.67 -16.42 8.94
N ASN A 56 11.29 -15.36 8.40
CA ASN A 56 11.06 -14.96 7.01
C ASN A 56 11.54 -16.04 6.01
N SER A 57 12.72 -16.61 6.23
CA SER A 57 13.25 -17.70 5.41
C SER A 57 12.34 -18.95 5.46
N ASP A 58 11.86 -19.32 6.64
CA ASP A 58 10.97 -20.46 6.82
C ASP A 58 9.61 -20.20 6.13
N TYR A 59 9.08 -18.98 6.23
CA TYR A 59 7.88 -18.57 5.51
C TYR A 59 8.07 -18.68 3.98
N GLU A 60 9.16 -18.14 3.44
CA GLU A 60 9.44 -18.22 2.00
C GLU A 60 9.62 -19.67 1.52
N LYS A 61 10.20 -20.55 2.34
CA LYS A 61 10.47 -21.95 1.98
C LYS A 61 9.24 -22.84 2.08
N TYR A 62 8.46 -22.68 3.15
CA TYR A 62 7.40 -23.62 3.53
C TYR A 62 6.00 -23.00 3.54
N GLY A 63 5.87 -21.74 3.93
CA GLY A 63 4.56 -21.09 4.12
C GLY A 63 4.03 -20.37 2.87
N ARG A 64 4.90 -19.92 1.97
CA ARG A 64 4.51 -19.13 0.81
C ARG A 64 4.08 -20.04 -0.35
N ASP A 65 2.88 -19.78 -0.89
CA ASP A 65 2.44 -20.44 -2.11
C ASP A 65 3.39 -20.10 -3.28
N LYS A 66 4.16 -21.10 -3.71
CA LYS A 66 5.11 -20.98 -4.82
C LYS A 66 4.41 -20.64 -6.14
N ASN A 67 3.14 -21.00 -6.29
CA ASN A 67 2.36 -20.66 -7.48
C ASN A 67 1.93 -19.20 -7.50
N ALA A 68 1.91 -18.48 -6.38
CA ALA A 68 1.60 -17.05 -6.37
C ALA A 68 2.57 -16.24 -7.25
N LYS A 69 3.85 -16.62 -7.29
CA LYS A 69 4.86 -15.99 -8.16
C LYS A 69 4.66 -16.31 -9.65
N ARG A 70 4.03 -17.46 -9.96
CA ARG A 70 3.68 -17.85 -11.35
C ARG A 70 2.43 -17.15 -11.84
N ARG A 71 1.45 -16.90 -10.95
CA ARG A 71 0.20 -16.20 -11.28
C ARG A 71 0.41 -14.75 -11.71
N TYR A 72 1.46 -14.09 -11.24
CA TYR A 72 1.78 -12.69 -11.54
C TYR A 72 3.17 -12.59 -12.19
N ASP A 73 3.30 -13.11 -13.39
CA ASP A 73 4.56 -13.19 -14.11
C ASP A 73 4.87 -11.92 -14.94
N ARG A 74 5.91 -12.00 -15.78
CA ARG A 74 6.29 -10.91 -16.70
C ARG A 74 5.22 -10.63 -17.76
N ALA A 75 4.42 -11.63 -18.15
CA ALA A 75 3.35 -11.45 -19.11
C ALA A 75 2.24 -10.59 -18.51
N TRP A 76 1.88 -10.81 -17.25
CA TRP A 76 0.92 -9.96 -16.54
C TRP A 76 1.32 -8.48 -16.56
N LYS A 77 2.60 -8.17 -16.26
CA LYS A 77 3.08 -6.78 -16.29
C LYS A 77 2.83 -6.12 -17.65
N ARG A 78 3.13 -6.81 -18.76
CA ARG A 78 2.91 -6.29 -20.13
C ARG A 78 1.43 -6.08 -20.43
N ILE A 79 0.58 -7.03 -20.03
CA ILE A 79 -0.87 -6.94 -20.22
C ILE A 79 -1.43 -5.76 -19.44
N ARG A 80 -1.05 -5.63 -18.16
CA ARG A 80 -1.43 -4.53 -17.28
C ARG A 80 -1.04 -3.18 -17.86
N ASP A 81 0.22 -3.01 -18.26
CA ASP A 81 0.73 -1.73 -18.78
C ASP A 81 0.00 -1.35 -20.08
N LYS A 82 -0.23 -2.32 -20.99
CA LYS A 82 -1.00 -2.10 -22.23
C LYS A 82 -2.46 -1.77 -21.97
N TYR A 83 -3.08 -2.40 -20.96
CA TYR A 83 -4.47 -2.16 -20.62
C TYR A 83 -4.66 -0.79 -19.96
N ALA A 84 -3.79 -0.42 -19.01
CA ALA A 84 -3.79 0.89 -18.37
C ALA A 84 -3.58 2.04 -19.37
N ALA A 85 -2.72 1.86 -20.37
CA ALA A 85 -2.52 2.85 -21.43
C ALA A 85 -3.78 3.09 -22.29
N GLY A 86 -4.63 2.08 -22.45
CA GLY A 86 -5.90 2.20 -23.18
C GLY A 86 -7.07 2.68 -22.32
N HIS A 87 -6.94 2.67 -21.00
CA HIS A 87 -8.00 3.01 -20.04
C HIS A 87 -7.44 4.00 -19.01
N PRO A 88 -7.21 5.27 -19.39
CA PRO A 88 -6.59 6.27 -18.51
C PRO A 88 -7.48 6.64 -17.32
N PHE A 89 -8.77 6.33 -17.37
CA PHE A 89 -9.74 6.64 -16.32
C PHE A 89 -10.34 5.38 -15.70
N CYS A 90 -10.76 5.51 -14.44
CA CYS A 90 -11.50 4.48 -13.72
C CYS A 90 -12.85 4.23 -14.41
N GLU A 91 -13.07 3.01 -14.88
CA GLU A 91 -14.29 2.62 -15.61
C GLU A 91 -15.54 2.77 -14.73
N LYS A 92 -15.45 2.48 -13.42
CA LYS A 92 -16.57 2.65 -12.47
C LYS A 92 -16.88 4.10 -12.14
N CYS A 93 -15.89 4.98 -12.14
CA CYS A 93 -16.16 6.41 -12.00
C CYS A 93 -16.74 6.97 -13.30
N TYR A 94 -16.23 6.52 -14.45
CA TYR A 94 -16.71 6.94 -15.77
C TYR A 94 -18.19 6.58 -15.99
N GLU A 95 -18.62 5.37 -15.59
CA GLU A 95 -20.04 4.97 -15.58
C GLU A 95 -20.94 5.93 -14.77
N ARG A 96 -20.38 6.63 -13.78
CA ARG A 96 -21.08 7.61 -12.92
C ARG A 96 -20.92 9.05 -13.41
N GLY A 97 -20.28 9.28 -14.55
CA GLY A 97 -19.96 10.62 -15.06
C GLY A 97 -18.81 11.33 -14.35
N VAL A 98 -18.00 10.59 -13.57
CA VAL A 98 -16.85 11.14 -12.83
C VAL A 98 -15.55 10.71 -13.51
N LEU A 99 -14.68 11.66 -13.84
CA LEU A 99 -13.34 11.38 -14.34
C LEU A 99 -12.37 11.24 -13.17
N ALA A 100 -11.91 10.02 -12.93
CA ALA A 100 -10.84 9.72 -11.98
C ALA A 100 -9.74 8.93 -12.69
N PRO A 101 -8.45 9.23 -12.48
CA PRO A 101 -7.37 8.49 -13.12
C PRO A 101 -7.35 7.03 -12.67
N VAL A 102 -6.91 6.15 -13.57
CA VAL A 102 -6.62 4.74 -13.23
C VAL A 102 -5.37 4.67 -12.35
N GLU A 103 -5.42 3.83 -11.33
CA GLU A 103 -4.26 3.53 -10.47
C GLU A 103 -3.96 2.03 -10.45
N GLU A 104 -5.01 1.20 -10.47
CA GLU A 104 -4.91 -0.24 -10.29
C GLU A 104 -5.78 -0.97 -11.34
N ILE A 105 -5.26 -2.08 -11.86
CA ILE A 105 -6.03 -2.97 -12.75
C ILE A 105 -6.45 -4.18 -11.93
N HIS A 106 -7.76 -4.41 -11.89
CA HIS A 106 -8.36 -5.48 -11.10
C HIS A 106 -8.89 -6.59 -11.99
N HIS A 107 -8.80 -7.83 -11.52
CA HIS A 107 -9.44 -8.98 -12.15
C HIS A 107 -10.89 -9.09 -11.67
N LYS A 108 -11.87 -9.05 -12.58
CA LYS A 108 -13.31 -9.20 -12.23
C LYS A 108 -13.56 -10.55 -11.53
N LEU A 109 -13.01 -11.62 -12.09
CA LEU A 109 -12.88 -12.94 -11.47
C LEU A 109 -11.41 -13.15 -11.04
N PRO A 110 -11.11 -13.38 -9.75
CA PRO A 110 -9.76 -13.64 -9.27
C PRO A 110 -9.12 -14.85 -9.92
N LEU A 111 -7.80 -14.81 -10.07
CA LEU A 111 -7.01 -15.92 -10.62
C LEU A 111 -7.15 -17.21 -9.78
N SER A 112 -7.42 -17.09 -8.48
CA SER A 112 -7.68 -18.25 -7.59
C SER A 112 -8.95 -19.01 -7.94
N GLU A 113 -9.91 -18.36 -8.60
CA GLU A 113 -11.21 -18.91 -8.97
C GLU A 113 -11.32 -19.21 -10.46
N GLY A 114 -10.19 -19.25 -11.17
CA GLY A 114 -10.14 -19.52 -12.61
C GLY A 114 -10.21 -18.28 -13.50
N GLY A 115 -10.06 -17.08 -12.94
CA GLY A 115 -9.90 -15.86 -13.73
C GLY A 115 -8.67 -15.90 -14.64
N THR A 116 -8.74 -15.23 -15.78
CA THR A 116 -7.64 -15.10 -16.75
C THR A 116 -7.12 -13.66 -16.79
N HIS A 117 -5.98 -13.44 -17.46
CA HIS A 117 -5.47 -12.11 -17.76
C HIS A 117 -6.10 -11.49 -19.03
N ASP A 118 -7.19 -12.07 -19.52
CA ASP A 118 -7.85 -11.57 -20.71
C ASP A 118 -8.50 -10.21 -20.43
N ARG A 119 -8.49 -9.33 -21.44
CA ARG A 119 -9.04 -7.98 -21.33
C ARG A 119 -10.49 -7.94 -20.85
N SER A 120 -11.28 -8.98 -21.17
CA SER A 120 -12.67 -9.12 -20.71
C SER A 120 -12.77 -9.27 -19.19
N ASN A 121 -11.78 -9.91 -18.57
CA ASN A 121 -11.68 -10.14 -17.13
C ASN A 121 -10.95 -9.00 -16.38
N LEU A 122 -10.46 -7.97 -17.08
CA LEU A 122 -9.80 -6.84 -16.45
C LEU A 122 -10.76 -5.64 -16.32
N ILE A 123 -10.48 -4.79 -15.34
CA ILE A 123 -11.14 -3.50 -15.16
C ILE A 123 -10.14 -2.48 -14.59
N ALA A 124 -10.12 -1.28 -15.17
CA ALA A 124 -9.30 -0.15 -14.72
C ALA A 124 -10.02 0.63 -13.61
N LEU A 125 -9.38 0.75 -12.45
CA LEU A 125 -9.97 1.36 -11.26
C LEU A 125 -9.04 2.37 -10.59
N CYS A 126 -9.63 3.35 -9.91
CA CYS A 126 -8.95 4.16 -8.89
C CYS A 126 -8.89 3.39 -7.55
N LYS A 127 -8.02 3.82 -6.63
CA LYS A 127 -7.85 3.14 -5.32
C LYS A 127 -9.13 3.02 -4.51
N SER A 128 -10.01 4.02 -4.58
CA SER A 128 -11.27 4.02 -3.82
C SER A 128 -12.24 2.96 -4.34
N CYS A 129 -12.46 2.91 -5.66
CA CYS A 129 -13.29 1.89 -6.27
C CYS A 129 -12.71 0.48 -6.09
N HIS A 130 -11.39 0.33 -6.23
CA HIS A 130 -10.73 -0.96 -6.00
C HIS A 130 -10.93 -1.44 -4.56
N SER A 131 -10.72 -0.57 -3.57
CA SER A 131 -10.95 -0.90 -2.15
C SER A 131 -12.40 -1.27 -1.86
N GLN A 132 -13.37 -0.59 -2.47
CA GLN A 132 -14.79 -0.91 -2.33
C GLN A 132 -15.16 -2.29 -2.88
N ILE A 133 -14.54 -2.71 -3.99
CA ILE A 133 -14.79 -4.05 -4.54
C ILE A 133 -14.29 -5.13 -3.58
N HIS A 134 -13.07 -5.01 -3.07
CA HIS A 134 -12.53 -5.93 -2.05
C HIS A 134 -13.38 -5.97 -0.78
N ALA A 135 -13.89 -4.81 -0.34
CA ALA A 135 -14.75 -4.73 0.82
C ALA A 135 -16.10 -5.43 0.60
N LYS A 136 -16.74 -5.22 -0.56
CA LYS A 136 -18.04 -5.84 -0.90
C LYS A 136 -17.94 -7.35 -1.06
N ARG A 137 -16.82 -7.83 -1.58
CA ARG A 137 -16.61 -9.25 -1.85
C ARG A 137 -16.24 -10.06 -0.60
N GLY A 138 -15.77 -9.38 0.45
CA GLY A 138 -15.36 -10.01 1.72
C GLY A 138 -13.93 -10.56 1.72
N ASP A 139 -13.23 -10.52 0.59
CA ASP A 139 -11.87 -11.05 0.40
C ASP A 139 -10.83 -10.47 1.38
N ARG A 140 -11.09 -9.24 1.86
CA ARG A 140 -10.16 -8.51 2.74
C ARG A 140 -10.47 -8.69 4.23
N TRP A 141 -11.72 -9.00 4.57
CA TRP A 141 -12.21 -9.11 5.94
C TRP A 141 -12.96 -10.43 6.07
N HIS A 142 -12.21 -11.52 6.22
CA HIS A 142 -12.78 -12.74 6.77
C HIS A 142 -12.87 -12.55 8.29
N ASP A 143 -14.10 -12.55 8.82
CA ASP A 143 -14.34 -12.61 10.25
C ASP A 143 -13.60 -13.83 10.83
N ARG A 144 -12.93 -13.59 11.96
CA ARG A 144 -12.17 -14.60 12.71
C ARG A 144 -13.07 -15.48 13.55
#